data_AF-A0A482XS16-F1
#
_entry.id   AF-A0A482XS16-F1
#
_cell.length_a   1.000
_cell.length_b   1.000
_cell.length_c   1.000
_cell.angle_alpha   90.00
_cell.angle_beta   90.00
_cell.angle_gamma   90.00
#
_symmetry.space_group_name_H-M   'P 1'
#
loop_
_entity.id
_entity.type
_entity.pdbx_description
1 polymer ?
#
loop_
_entity_poly.entity_id
_entity_poly.type
_entity_poly.pdbx_seq_one_letter_code
_entity_poly.pdbx_strand_id
1 'polypeptide(L)'
;MNLKNVLNCKPLASEVLTYYLKQCNEPPWTSYFVKYSSVKNDQRGLSHFNWKVGESNYHVLRTGCFPYIKYHCTKRPHEDLSLDNRLMGIIKILNLGIPTLMYGIAAIALIKHKELVKTPNGEVYIYFLLEENKGSYH
;
A
#
# COMPACT_ATOMS: atom_id res chain seq x y z
N MET A 1 -35.95 -1.25 -0.37
CA MET A 1 -35.24 -2.18 0.54
C MET A 1 -34.13 -1.38 1.24
N ASN A 2 -34.23 -1.20 2.55
CA ASN A 2 -33.44 -0.23 3.32
C ASN A 2 -32.19 -0.94 3.88
N LEU A 3 -31.02 -0.72 3.30
CA LEU A 3 -29.76 -1.43 3.62
C LEU A 3 -28.85 -0.60 4.55
N LYS A 4 -29.41 -0.03 5.62
CA LYS A 4 -28.64 0.57 6.73
C LYS A 4 -27.90 -0.49 7.60
N ASN A 5 -27.52 -1.64 7.02
CA ASN A 5 -26.93 -2.78 7.71
C ASN A 5 -25.87 -3.53 6.86
N VAL A 6 -25.11 -2.85 6.00
CA VAL A 6 -23.79 -3.38 5.63
C VAL A 6 -22.89 -3.01 6.79
N LEU A 7 -22.58 -3.98 7.67
CA LEU A 7 -21.57 -3.83 8.70
C LEU A 7 -20.36 -3.11 8.08
N ASN A 8 -20.01 -1.95 8.64
CA ASN A 8 -18.98 -1.02 8.18
C ASN A 8 -17.59 -1.67 8.25
N CYS A 9 -17.38 -2.70 7.43
CA CYS A 9 -16.17 -3.49 7.37
C CYS A 9 -15.19 -2.71 6.52
N LYS A 10 -14.22 -2.07 7.20
CA LYS A 10 -13.08 -1.44 6.55
C LYS A 10 -12.51 -2.36 5.46
N PRO A 11 -12.26 -1.87 4.24
CA PRO A 11 -11.66 -2.65 3.17
C PRO A 11 -10.34 -3.29 3.61
N LEU A 12 -9.99 -4.41 2.97
CA LEU A 12 -8.68 -5.02 3.16
C LEU A 12 -7.59 -4.13 2.56
N ALA A 13 -6.40 -4.15 3.14
CA ALA A 13 -5.27 -3.41 2.58
C ALA A 13 -4.88 -3.94 1.19
N SER A 14 -4.98 -5.25 0.99
CA SER A 14 -4.86 -5.91 -0.31
C SER A 14 -5.89 -5.47 -1.35
N GLU A 15 -7.12 -5.20 -0.91
CA GLU A 15 -8.22 -4.74 -1.75
C GLU A 15 -7.95 -3.32 -2.23
N VAL A 16 -7.57 -2.41 -1.32
CA VAL A 16 -7.15 -1.05 -1.68
C VAL A 16 -5.99 -1.07 -2.67
N LEU A 17 -4.98 -1.91 -2.44
CA LEU A 17 -3.85 -2.07 -3.36
C LEU A 17 -4.30 -2.51 -4.75
N THR A 18 -5.12 -3.55 -4.83
CA THR A 18 -5.61 -4.10 -6.11
C THR A 18 -6.47 -3.09 -6.86
N TYR A 19 -7.43 -2.47 -6.18
CA TYR A 19 -8.36 -1.55 -6.82
C TYR A 19 -7.68 -0.26 -7.25
N TYR A 20 -6.74 0.26 -6.46
CA TYR A 20 -5.97 1.43 -6.87
C TYR A 20 -5.15 1.16 -8.14
N LEU A 21 -4.40 0.06 -8.19
CA LEU A 21 -3.61 -0.32 -9.37
C LEU A 21 -4.51 -0.47 -10.61
N LYS A 22 -5.70 -1.07 -10.48
CA LYS A 22 -6.69 -1.15 -11.56
C LYS A 22 -7.24 0.21 -11.97
N GLN A 23 -7.60 1.07 -11.02
CA GLN A 23 -8.11 2.42 -11.28
C GLN A 23 -7.10 3.29 -12.03
N CYS A 24 -5.81 3.06 -11.83
CA CYS A 24 -4.72 3.72 -12.54
C CYS A 24 -4.30 3.00 -13.84
N ASN A 25 -5.10 2.05 -14.34
CA ASN A 25 -4.81 1.27 -15.53
C ASN A 25 -3.45 0.56 -15.49
N GLU A 26 -3.13 -0.03 -14.32
CA GLU A 26 -1.89 -0.76 -14.07
C GLU A 26 -0.63 0.08 -14.42
N PRO A 27 -0.31 1.13 -13.64
CA PRO A 27 0.82 2.02 -13.94
C PRO A 27 2.16 1.27 -13.83
N PRO A 28 3.25 1.73 -14.48
CA PRO A 28 4.57 1.08 -14.35
C PRO A 28 5.09 1.08 -12.91
N TRP A 29 4.77 2.10 -12.13
CA TRP A 29 5.03 2.13 -10.69
C TRP A 29 4.06 3.07 -9.95
N THR A 30 4.01 2.98 -8.63
CA THR A 30 3.33 3.93 -7.74
C THR A 30 3.83 3.81 -6.30
N SER A 31 3.70 4.86 -5.49
CA SER A 31 4.27 5.01 -4.16
C SER A 31 3.36 5.80 -3.21
N TYR A 32 2.39 5.14 -2.60
CA TYR A 32 1.37 5.79 -1.76
C TYR A 32 1.40 5.29 -0.30
N PHE A 33 0.61 5.95 0.54
CA PHE A 33 0.36 5.60 1.93
C PHE A 33 -1.13 5.33 2.15
N VAL A 34 -1.45 4.41 3.06
CA VAL A 34 -2.82 4.14 3.52
C VAL A 34 -2.87 4.25 5.02
N LYS A 35 -3.86 4.93 5.59
CA LYS A 35 -4.01 4.99 7.06
C LYS A 35 -4.38 3.63 7.61
N TYR A 36 -3.72 3.21 8.69
CA TYR A 36 -4.13 2.01 9.44
C TYR A 36 -5.59 2.08 9.89
N SER A 37 -6.08 3.27 10.23
CA SER A 37 -7.46 3.49 10.65
C SER A 37 -8.49 3.22 9.56
N SER A 38 -8.10 3.20 8.28
CA SER A 38 -9.01 3.12 7.14
C SER A 38 -9.12 1.71 6.54
N VAL A 39 -8.27 0.77 6.94
CA VAL A 39 -8.21 -0.59 6.37
C VAL A 39 -8.04 -1.67 7.44
N LYS A 40 -8.43 -2.90 7.10
CA LYS A 40 -7.97 -4.09 7.82
C LYS A 40 -6.65 -4.54 7.21
N ASN A 41 -5.60 -4.63 8.03
CA ASN A 41 -4.27 -5.01 7.57
C ASN A 41 -4.12 -6.53 7.48
N ASP A 42 -4.53 -7.09 6.34
CA ASP A 42 -4.43 -8.51 6.00
C ASP A 42 -3.06 -8.90 5.42
N GLN A 43 -2.22 -7.93 5.07
CA GLN A 43 -0.86 -8.13 4.56
C GLN A 43 0.20 -7.96 5.67
N ARG A 44 -0.17 -8.13 6.96
CA ARG A 44 0.75 -7.96 8.09
C ARG A 44 1.90 -8.97 8.00
N GLY A 45 3.13 -8.51 8.27
CA GLY A 45 4.34 -9.34 8.19
C GLY A 45 4.99 -9.37 6.81
N LEU A 46 4.26 -9.02 5.75
CA LEU A 46 4.83 -8.88 4.40
C LEU A 46 5.53 -7.53 4.23
N SER A 47 6.75 -7.59 3.70
CA SER A 47 7.64 -6.46 3.43
C SER A 47 8.07 -6.37 1.96
N HIS A 48 8.26 -7.51 1.29
CA HIS A 48 8.53 -7.57 -0.16
C HIS A 48 7.81 -8.77 -0.74
N PHE A 49 6.92 -8.58 -1.71
CA PHE A 49 6.12 -9.69 -2.25
C PHE A 49 5.60 -9.38 -3.66
N ASN A 50 5.26 -10.44 -4.39
CA ASN A 50 4.58 -10.33 -5.68
C ASN A 50 3.09 -10.06 -5.48
N TRP A 51 2.53 -9.19 -6.31
CA TRP A 51 1.12 -8.89 -6.33
C TRP A 51 0.59 -8.89 -7.77
N LYS A 52 -0.20 -9.91 -8.12
CA LYS A 52 -0.83 -10.04 -9.44
C LYS A 52 -2.09 -9.18 -9.51
N VAL A 53 -2.17 -8.31 -10.51
CA VAL A 53 -3.35 -7.46 -10.78
C VAL A 53 -3.60 -7.44 -12.28
N GLY A 54 -4.78 -7.91 -12.69
CA GLY A 54 -5.12 -8.03 -14.11
C GLY A 54 -4.06 -8.83 -14.85
N GLU A 55 -3.44 -8.23 -15.86
CA GLU A 55 -2.37 -8.87 -16.64
C GLU A 55 -0.96 -8.61 -16.07
N SER A 56 -0.80 -7.62 -15.20
CA SER A 56 0.50 -7.24 -14.62
C SER A 56 0.83 -7.97 -13.31
N ASN A 57 2.12 -8.14 -13.04
CA ASN A 57 2.64 -8.46 -11.71
C ASN A 57 3.40 -7.25 -11.16
N TYR A 58 3.27 -7.01 -9.85
CA TYR A 58 3.98 -5.97 -9.13
C TYR A 58 4.89 -6.58 -8.08
N HIS A 59 6.13 -6.09 -8.01
CA HIS A 59 6.93 -6.20 -6.81
C HIS A 59 6.47 -5.11 -5.85
N VAL A 60 5.98 -5.51 -4.69
CA VAL A 60 5.43 -4.62 -3.68
C VAL A 60 6.38 -4.56 -2.50
N LEU A 61 7.04 -3.41 -2.36
CA LEU A 61 7.78 -3.04 -1.16
C LEU A 61 6.82 -2.35 -0.19
N ARG A 62 6.64 -2.96 0.97
CA ARG A 62 5.66 -2.57 1.97
C ARG A 62 6.33 -2.33 3.32
N THR A 63 5.94 -1.25 3.97
CA THR A 63 6.33 -1.05 5.37
C THR A 63 5.20 -0.43 6.18
N GLY A 64 5.01 -0.93 7.39
CA GLY A 64 4.18 -0.25 8.37
C GLY A 64 4.96 0.94 8.91
N CYS A 65 4.43 2.14 8.78
CA CYS A 65 5.03 3.39 9.26
C CYS A 65 3.95 4.22 9.95
N PHE A 66 3.65 3.87 11.21
CA PHE A 66 2.50 4.40 11.94
C PHE A 66 2.43 5.94 11.88
N PRO A 67 1.27 6.55 11.51
CA PRO A 67 -0.07 5.97 11.43
C PRO A 67 -0.45 5.37 10.06
N TYR A 68 0.51 5.20 9.16
CA TYR A 68 0.30 4.73 7.79
C TYR A 68 0.91 3.35 7.51
N ILE A 69 0.48 2.75 6.40
CA ILE A 69 1.16 1.69 5.69
C ILE A 69 1.67 2.30 4.39
N LYS A 70 2.97 2.25 4.13
CA LYS A 70 3.57 2.65 2.86
C LYS A 70 3.56 1.47 1.90
N TYR A 71 3.18 1.76 0.66
CA TYR A 71 3.36 0.90 -0.50
C TYR A 71 4.27 1.59 -1.50
N HIS A 72 5.19 0.82 -2.06
CA HIS A 72 5.89 1.14 -3.29
C HIS A 72 5.74 -0.08 -4.21
N CYS A 73 5.11 0.12 -5.35
CA CYS A 73 4.75 -0.93 -6.28
C CYS A 73 5.47 -0.66 -7.59
N THR A 74 6.18 -1.65 -8.12
CA THR A 74 6.82 -1.56 -9.43
C THR A 74 6.39 -2.74 -10.28
N LYS A 75 5.91 -2.48 -11.50
CA LYS A 75 5.49 -3.51 -12.44
C LYS A 75 6.72 -4.29 -12.90
N ARG A 76 6.74 -5.60 -12.61
CA ARG A 76 7.88 -6.49 -12.90
C ARG A 76 7.41 -7.93 -13.08
N PRO A 77 8.17 -8.77 -13.81
CA PRO A 77 7.93 -10.21 -13.86
C PRO A 77 7.86 -10.84 -12.46
N HIS A 78 7.19 -11.98 -12.34
CA HIS A 78 7.14 -12.71 -11.08
C HIS A 78 8.52 -13.29 -10.75
N GLU A 79 8.97 -13.10 -9.50
CA GLU A 79 10.29 -13.56 -9.02
C GLU A 79 10.19 -14.10 -7.59
N ASP A 80 11.14 -14.93 -7.14
CA ASP A 80 11.20 -15.33 -5.74
C ASP A 80 11.76 -14.19 -4.87
N LEU A 81 10.89 -13.56 -4.09
CA LEU A 81 11.21 -12.44 -3.19
C LEU A 81 11.32 -12.87 -1.72
N SER A 82 11.35 -14.18 -1.44
CA SER A 82 11.29 -14.72 -0.07
C SER A 82 12.47 -14.30 0.80
N LEU A 83 13.68 -14.27 0.23
CA LEU A 83 14.90 -13.83 0.91
C LEU A 83 14.84 -12.35 1.28
N ASP A 84 14.48 -11.49 0.32
CA ASP A 84 14.34 -10.05 0.55
C ASP A 84 13.30 -9.75 1.63
N ASN A 85 12.15 -10.41 1.54
CA ASN A 85 11.06 -10.26 2.51
C ASN A 85 11.53 -10.60 3.94
N ARG A 86 12.28 -11.70 4.10
CA ARG A 86 12.84 -12.13 5.39
C ARG A 86 13.88 -11.15 5.89
N LEU A 87 14.81 -10.72 5.03
CA LEU A 87 15.87 -9.79 5.39
C LEU A 87 15.28 -8.45 5.88
N MET A 88 14.30 -7.90 5.16
CA MET A 88 13.60 -6.68 5.58
C MET A 88 12.90 -6.86 6.94
N GLY A 89 12.30 -8.02 7.19
CA GLY A 89 11.70 -8.36 8.48
C GLY A 89 12.74 -8.38 9.61
N ILE A 90 13.87 -9.07 9.40
CA ILE A 90 14.97 -9.16 10.36
C ILE A 90 15.52 -7.78 10.69
N ILE A 91 15.81 -6.95 9.68
CA ILE A 91 16.34 -5.60 9.88
C ILE A 91 15.37 -4.74 10.69
N LYS A 92 14.06 -4.82 10.44
CA LYS A 92 13.05 -4.10 11.22
C LYS A 92 13.07 -4.53 12.69
N ILE A 93 13.23 -5.82 12.97
CA ILE A 93 13.31 -6.35 14.34
C ILE A 93 14.59 -5.86 15.02
N LEU A 94 15.75 -5.99 14.37
CA LEU A 94 17.04 -5.56 14.92
C LEU A 94 17.06 -4.06 15.25
N ASN A 95 16.36 -3.25 14.46
CA ASN A 95 16.23 -1.81 14.70
C ASN A 95 14.99 -1.42 15.54
N LEU A 96 14.33 -2.40 16.17
CA LEU A 96 13.13 -2.20 17.01
C LEU A 96 12.01 -1.39 16.33
N GLY A 97 11.94 -1.43 15.00
CA GLY A 97 11.00 -0.64 14.20
C GLY A 97 11.22 0.88 14.24
N ILE A 98 12.29 1.40 14.87
CA ILE A 98 12.53 2.85 15.02
C ILE A 98 12.56 3.57 13.65
N PRO A 99 13.29 3.07 12.62
CA PRO A 99 13.29 3.73 11.32
C PRO A 99 11.89 3.80 10.69
N THR A 100 11.07 2.77 10.92
CA THR A 100 9.71 2.72 10.37
C THR A 100 8.77 3.71 11.04
N LEU A 101 8.94 3.92 12.36
CA LEU A 101 8.18 4.93 13.11
C LEU A 101 8.59 6.35 12.69
N MET A 102 9.89 6.62 12.61
CA MET A 102 10.41 7.91 12.15
C MET A 102 9.91 8.26 10.75
N TYR A 103 9.84 7.26 9.86
CA TYR A 103 9.29 7.46 8.53
C TYR A 103 7.79 7.79 8.56
N GLY A 104 7.03 7.17 9.47
CA GLY A 104 5.61 7.48 9.68
C GLY A 104 5.39 8.91 10.18
N ILE A 105 6.20 9.36 11.13
CA ILE A 105 6.18 10.74 11.63
C ILE A 105 6.53 11.72 10.51
N ALA A 106 7.58 11.45 9.74
CA ALA A 106 7.94 12.28 8.58
C ALA A 106 6.80 12.34 7.55
N ALA A 107 6.12 11.22 7.31
CA ALA A 107 4.98 11.17 6.38
C ALA A 107 3.81 12.06 6.84
N ILE A 108 3.54 12.17 8.15
CA ILE A 108 2.51 13.10 8.66
C ILE A 108 2.81 14.54 8.20
N ALA A 109 4.07 14.97 8.26
CA ALA A 109 4.47 16.33 7.89
C ALA A 109 4.56 16.56 6.38
N LEU A 110 4.85 15.51 5.61
CA LEU A 110 5.22 15.62 4.20
C LEU A 110 4.11 15.22 3.21
N ILE A 111 3.03 14.58 3.63
CA ILE A 111 1.89 14.26 2.76
C ILE A 111 1.22 15.54 2.27
N LYS A 112 1.11 15.71 0.95
CA LYS A 112 0.48 16.88 0.31
C LYS A 112 -0.71 16.54 -0.57
N HIS A 113 -0.82 15.29 -1.01
CA HIS A 113 -1.85 14.85 -1.95
C HIS A 113 -2.58 13.63 -1.42
N LYS A 114 -3.85 13.47 -1.83
CA LYS A 114 -4.65 12.28 -1.53
C LYS A 114 -5.53 11.93 -2.71
N GLU A 115 -5.72 10.63 -2.92
CA GLU A 115 -6.60 10.10 -3.95
C GLU A 115 -7.62 9.16 -3.34
N LEU A 116 -8.79 9.06 -3.98
CA LEU A 116 -9.87 8.20 -3.53
C LEU A 116 -9.82 6.86 -4.28
N VAL A 117 -9.67 5.78 -3.53
CA VAL A 117 -9.75 4.41 -4.03
C VAL A 117 -11.14 3.87 -3.78
N LYS A 118 -11.80 3.40 -4.84
CA LYS A 118 -13.13 2.81 -4.76
C LYS A 118 -12.99 1.30 -4.65
N THR A 119 -13.40 0.75 -3.52
CA THR A 119 -13.38 -0.70 -3.29
C THR A 119 -14.80 -1.24 -3.10
N PRO A 120 -15.06 -2.54 -3.31
CA PRO A 120 -16.37 -3.15 -3.05
C PRO A 120 -16.84 -2.95 -1.60
N ASN A 121 -15.90 -2.86 -0.66
CA ASN A 121 -16.19 -2.70 0.77
C ASN A 121 -16.16 -1.24 1.25
N GLY A 122 -16.04 -0.27 0.34
CA GLY A 122 -16.12 1.15 0.66
C GLY A 122 -15.02 2.00 0.00
N GLU A 123 -15.10 3.30 0.21
CA GLU A 123 -14.10 4.23 -0.34
C GLU A 123 -12.99 4.51 0.67
N VAL A 124 -11.74 4.50 0.21
CA VAL A 124 -10.56 4.71 1.05
C VAL A 124 -9.67 5.78 0.43
N TYR A 125 -9.27 6.77 1.23
CA TYR A 125 -8.22 7.69 0.82
C TYR A 125 -6.85 7.05 0.95
N ILE A 126 -6.09 7.13 -0.13
CA ILE A 126 -4.65 6.93 -0.13
C ILE A 126 -3.95 8.29 -0.23
N TYR A 127 -2.70 8.35 0.21
CA TYR A 127 -1.98 9.60 0.40
C TYR A 127 -0.62 9.56 -0.28
N PHE A 128 -0.15 10.70 -0.75
CA PHE A 128 1.15 10.85 -1.41
C PHE A 128 1.90 12.04 -0.84
N LEU A 129 3.23 11.97 -0.87
CA LEU A 129 4.07 13.11 -0.51
C LEU A 129 3.92 14.24 -1.54
N LEU A 130 3.84 13.86 -2.81
CA LEU A 130 3.64 14.73 -3.96
C LEU A 130 2.68 14.03 -4.92
N GLU A 131 1.99 14.79 -5.76
CA GLU A 131 1.16 14.21 -6.81
C GLU A 131 2.02 13.40 -7.79
N GLU A 132 1.60 12.18 -8.09
CA GLU A 132 2.31 11.32 -9.04
C GLU A 132 1.96 11.71 -10.46
N ASN A 133 2.98 11.82 -11.32
CA ASN A 133 2.77 12.00 -12.74
C ASN A 133 2.33 10.66 -13.34
N LYS A 134 1.03 10.51 -13.59
CA LYS A 134 0.41 9.29 -14.13
C LYS A 134 0.87 8.93 -15.55
N GLY A 135 1.64 9.80 -16.22
CA GLY A 135 2.26 9.57 -17.53
C GLY A 135 3.75 9.24 -17.47
N SER A 136 4.35 8.99 -16.30
CA SER A 136 5.76 8.58 -16.23
C SER A 136 5.93 7.14 -16.76
N TYR A 137 6.67 6.99 -17.87
CA TYR A 137 6.95 5.71 -18.54
C TYR A 137 8.15 4.94 -17.95
N HIS A 138 8.73 5.43 -16.86
CA HIS A 138 9.92 4.87 -16.21
C HIS A 138 9.62 4.56 -14.76
#